data_AF-A0A9E2JPT4-F1
#
_entry.id   AF-A0A9E2JPT4-F1
#
_cell.length_a   1.000
_cell.length_b   1.000
_cell.length_c   1.000
_cell.angle_alpha   90.00
_cell.angle_beta   90.00
_cell.angle_gamma   90.00
#
_symmetry.space_group_name_H-M   'P 1'
#
loop_
_entity.id
_entity.type
_entity.pdbx_description
1 polymer ?
#
loop_
_entity_poly.entity_id
_entity_poly.type
_entity_poly.pdbx_seq_one_letter_code
_entity_poly.pdbx_strand_id
1 'polypeptide(L)' 'MALIEQIFHEPLSRRISRLLETPFSRRQRRLANRVAELRSLSDDELAARGLAREDILRHVFAGR' A
#
# COMPACT_ATOMS: atom_id res chain seq x y z
N MET A 1 -1.36 -34.38 -16.16
CA MET A 1 -1.77 -34.60 -14.76
C MET A 1 -0.81 -33.87 -13.81
N ALA A 2 -0.68 -32.54 -13.96
CA ALA A 2 0.17 -31.71 -13.07
C ALA A 2 -0.22 -30.21 -13.07
N LEU A 3 -1.36 -29.85 -13.69
CA LEU A 3 -1.80 -28.45 -13.83
C LEU A 3 -3.03 -28.12 -12.96
N ILE A 4 -3.68 -29.14 -12.38
CA ILE A 4 -4.94 -28.99 -11.63
C ILE A 4 -4.68 -28.90 -10.11
N GLU A 5 -3.56 -29.40 -9.61
CA GLU A 5 -3.27 -29.40 -8.16
C GLU A 5 -2.86 -28.04 -7.58
N GLN A 6 -2.37 -27.09 -8.39
CA GLN A 6 -1.93 -25.78 -7.87
C GLN A 6 -3.09 -24.85 -7.48
N ILE A 7 -4.33 -25.16 -7.87
CA ILE A 7 -5.50 -24.30 -7.62
C ILE A 7 -5.98 -24.40 -6.15
N PHE A 8 -5.57 -25.45 -5.42
CA PHE A 8 -6.17 -25.80 -4.12
C PHE A 8 -5.44 -25.34 -2.86
N HIS A 9 -4.40 -24.50 -2.96
CA HIS A 9 -3.69 -23.99 -1.78
C HIS A 9 -3.85 -22.48 -1.52
N GLU A 10 -4.96 -21.88 -1.97
CA GLU A 10 -5.35 -20.59 -1.42
C GLU A 10 -6.44 -20.79 -0.36
N PRO A 11 -6.18 -20.47 0.93
CA PRO A 11 -7.14 -20.73 1.99
C PRO A 11 -8.45 -20.00 1.69
N LEU A 12 -9.57 -20.73 1.85
CA LEU A 12 -10.92 -20.26 1.51
C LEU A 12 -11.24 -18.90 2.15
N SER A 13 -10.71 -18.66 3.35
CA SER A 13 -10.78 -17.38 4.07
C SER A 13 -10.18 -16.20 3.30
N ARG A 14 -9.07 -16.42 2.57
CA ARG A 14 -8.42 -15.40 1.74
C ARG A 14 -9.24 -15.08 0.49
N ARG A 15 -9.89 -16.09 -0.11
CA ARG A 15 -10.84 -15.91 -1.22
C ARG A 15 -12.08 -15.13 -0.81
N ILE A 16 -12.67 -15.47 0.34
CA ILE A 16 -13.84 -14.77 0.89
C ILE A 16 -13.49 -13.34 1.30
N SER A 17 -12.33 -13.12 1.91
CA SER A 17 -11.84 -11.78 2.26
C SER A 17 -11.62 -10.90 1.02
N ARG A 18 -11.19 -11.46 -0.12
CA ARG A 18 -11.11 -10.74 -1.41
C ARG A 18 -12.48 -10.42 -2.01
N LEU A 19 -13.48 -11.27 -1.80
CA LEU A 19 -14.87 -11.07 -2.26
C LEU A 19 -15.61 -10.03 -1.42
N LEU A 20 -15.33 -9.96 -0.12
CA LEU A 20 -15.83 -8.93 0.81
C LEU A 20 -14.93 -7.68 0.85
N GLU A 21 -13.92 -7.62 -0.01
CA GLU A 21 -12.98 -6.51 -0.05
C GLU A 21 -13.68 -5.27 -0.59
N THR A 22 -14.08 -4.42 0.34
CA THR A 22 -14.77 -3.17 -0.02
C THR A 22 -13.84 -2.29 -0.88
N PRO A 23 -14.41 -1.42 -1.74
CA PRO A 23 -13.62 -0.42 -2.47
C PRO A 23 -12.72 0.41 -1.54
N PHE A 24 -13.17 0.65 -0.30
CA PHE A 24 -12.39 1.29 0.75
C PHE A 24 -11.17 0.46 1.15
N SER A 25 -11.33 -0.83 1.44
CA SER A 25 -10.23 -1.74 1.79
C SER A 25 -9.17 -1.81 0.69
N ARG A 26 -9.59 -1.77 -0.60
CA ARG A 26 -8.67 -1.69 -1.74
C ARG A 26 -7.87 -0.39 -1.76
N ARG A 27 -8.54 0.75 -1.56
CA ARG A 27 -7.89 2.07 -1.47
C ARG A 27 -6.91 2.11 -0.30
N GLN A 28 -7.32 1.60 0.87
CA GLN A 28 -6.49 1.54 2.07
C GLN A 28 -5.24 0.68 1.84
N ARG A 29 -5.35 -0.47 1.19
CA ARG A 29 -4.19 -1.32 0.88
C ARG A 29 -3.24 -0.66 -0.12
N ARG A 30 -3.77 -0.01 -1.16
CA ARG A 30 -2.96 0.76 -2.12
C ARG A 30 -2.19 1.88 -1.42
N LEU A 31 -2.85 2.61 -0.53
CA LEU A 31 -2.22 3.66 0.26
C LEU A 31 -1.13 3.09 1.17
N ALA A 32 -1.41 2.00 1.88
CA ALA A 32 -0.44 1.34 2.76
C ALA A 32 0.81 0.89 2.00
N ASN A 33 0.63 0.28 0.82
CA ASN A 33 1.75 -0.12 -0.04
C ASN A 33 2.56 1.09 -0.50
N ARG A 34 1.89 2.18 -0.88
CA ARG A 34 2.57 3.41 -1.31
C ARG A 34 3.37 4.07 -0.19
N VAL A 35 2.82 4.07 1.03
CA VAL A 35 3.53 4.56 2.22
C VAL A 35 4.74 3.68 2.54
N ALA A 36 4.61 2.35 2.41
CA ALA A 36 5.73 1.43 2.62
C ALA A 36 6.85 1.64 1.58
N GLU A 37 6.50 1.84 0.30
CA GLU A 37 7.45 2.20 -0.76
C GLU A 37 8.20 3.49 -0.39
N LEU A 38 7.48 4.56 -0.03
CA LEU A 38 8.10 5.83 0.33
C LEU A 38 9.01 5.72 1.55
N ARG A 39 8.64 4.92 2.56
CA ARG A 39 9.46 4.68 3.75
C ARG A 39 10.74 3.89 3.48
N SER A 40 10.82 3.20 2.36
CA SER A 40 12.01 2.45 1.95
C SER A 40 13.05 3.30 1.21
N LEU A 41 12.66 4.51 0.80
CA LEU A 41 13.54 5.45 0.10
C LEU A 41 14.39 6.26 1.09
N SER A 42 15.56 6.69 0.63
CA SER A 42 16.40 7.66 1.36
C SER A 42 15.83 9.07 1.29
N ASP A 43 16.31 9.96 2.17
CA ASP A 43 15.89 11.36 2.18
C ASP A 43 16.23 12.07 0.85
N ASP A 44 17.36 11.74 0.22
CA ASP A 44 17.75 12.28 -1.09
C ASP A 44 16.82 11.82 -2.21
N GLU A 45 16.40 10.55 -2.19
CA GLU A 45 15.45 9.98 -3.15
C GLU A 45 14.05 10.57 -2.97
N LEU A 46 13.64 10.83 -1.73
CA LEU A 46 12.40 11.51 -1.41
C LEU A 46 12.44 12.98 -1.87
N ALA A 47 13.56 13.68 -1.62
CA ALA A 47 13.75 15.05 -2.08
C ALA A 47 13.73 15.17 -3.61
N ALA A 48 14.34 14.23 -4.33
CA ALA A 48 14.28 14.18 -5.80
C ALA A 48 12.86 13.97 -6.34
N ARG A 49 11.98 13.33 -5.56
CA ARG A 49 10.54 13.19 -5.87
C ARG A 49 9.70 14.40 -5.41
N GLY A 50 10.33 15.47 -4.91
CA GLY A 50 9.66 16.65 -4.39
C GLY A 50 8.94 16.42 -3.05
N LEU A 51 9.36 15.40 -2.30
CA LEU A 51 8.81 15.04 -0.99
C LEU A 51 9.86 15.38 0.08
N ALA A 52 10.11 16.66 0.31
CA ALA A 52 11.01 17.09 1.38
C ALA A 52 10.29 17.05 2.74
N ARG A 53 11.05 16.79 3.81
CA ARG A 53 10.54 16.79 5.19
C ARG A 53 9.82 18.11 5.54
N GLU A 54 10.33 19.21 5.00
CA GLU A 54 9.81 20.57 5.14
C GLU A 54 8.36 20.70 4.62
N ASP A 55 8.05 20.00 3.54
CA ASP A 55 6.72 20.01 2.92
C ASP A 55 5.72 19.20 3.73
N ILE A 56 6.16 18.09 4.34
CA ILE A 56 5.37 17.31 5.29
C ILE A 56 5.02 18.17 6.51
N LEU A 57 6.01 18.89 7.07
CA LEU A 57 5.78 19.78 8.20
C LEU A 57 4.78 20.88 7.85
N ARG A 58 4.93 21.54 6.69
CA ARG A 58 3.94 22.52 6.22
C ARG A 58 2.54 21.89 6.09
N HIS A 59 2.41 20.73 5.46
CA HIS A 59 1.10 20.10 5.29
C HIS A 59 0.42 19.72 6.62
N VAL A 60 1.19 19.20 7.60
CA VAL A 60 0.66 18.76 8.89
C VAL A 60 0.38 19.93 9.84
N PHE A 61 1.20 20.99 9.80
CA PHE A 61 1.12 22.09 10.77
C PHE A 61 0.49 23.38 10.23
N ALA A 62 0.45 23.61 8.92
CA ALA A 62 -0.15 24.83 8.34
C ALA A 62 -1.67 24.73 8.12
N GLY A 63 -2.27 23.56 8.34
CA GLY A 63 -3.73 23.35 8.24
C GLY A 63 -4.51 23.64 9.53
N ARG A 64 -3.92 24.37 10.49
CA ARG A 64 -4.56 24.77 11.75
C ARG A 64 -4.85 26.26 11.77
#